data_AF-A0A832AK58-F1
#
_entry.id   AF-A0A832AK58-F1
#
_cell.length_a   1.000
_cell.length_b   1.000
_cell.length_c   1.000
_cell.angle_alpha   90.00
_cell.angle_beta   90.00
_cell.angle_gamma   90.00
#
_symmetry.space_group_name_H-M   'P 1'
#
loop_
_entity.id
_entity.type
_entity.pdbx_description
1 polymer ?
#
loop_
_entity_poly.entity_id
_entity_poly.type
_entity_poly.pdbx_seq_one_letter_code
_entity_poly.pdbx_strand_id
1 'polypeptide(L)'
;SVHSGSDKFSLYPIIRRQLRRSGAGVHVKTAGTTWLEEMAGLALAGGDALRLAQRMYGQMYQRLDELAQPYATVIEIDRRRLPAPREVGSWTGVEFAAALRHDPREARFNPHFRQLVHVGFRVAAEHGGEFLSALQTHRERIGELVTENLYAKHLEPLFLAAD
;
A
#
# COMPACT_ATOMS: atom_id res chain seq x y z
N SER A 1 -9.93 -16.03 -12.09
CA SER A 1 -8.75 -15.62 -11.31
C SER A 1 -8.45 -14.16 -11.62
N VAL A 2 -8.35 -13.30 -10.62
CA VAL A 2 -8.03 -11.87 -10.78
C VAL A 2 -6.61 -11.63 -10.25
N HIS A 3 -5.66 -11.46 -11.17
CA HIS A 3 -4.29 -11.06 -10.86
C HIS A 3 -4.24 -9.54 -10.64
N SER A 4 -3.30 -9.07 -9.82
CA SER A 4 -3.26 -7.66 -9.38
C SER A 4 -4.63 -7.19 -8.86
N GLY A 5 -5.32 -8.09 -8.15
CA GLY A 5 -6.73 -7.93 -7.81
C GLY A 5 -6.98 -6.91 -6.70
N SER A 6 -5.93 -6.43 -6.05
CA SER A 6 -6.02 -5.41 -5.02
C SER A 6 -6.23 -4.01 -5.61
N ASP A 7 -6.95 -3.17 -4.86
CA ASP A 7 -7.32 -1.79 -5.22
C ASP A 7 -8.07 -1.69 -6.57
N LYS A 8 -8.77 -2.74 -6.98
CA LYS A 8 -9.63 -2.75 -8.18
C LYS A 8 -11.07 -2.40 -7.81
N PHE A 9 -11.25 -1.39 -6.96
CA PHE A 9 -12.53 -1.09 -6.32
C PHE A 9 -13.65 -0.80 -7.33
N SER A 10 -13.34 -0.19 -8.49
CA SER A 10 -14.31 0.03 -9.57
C SER A 10 -14.81 -1.27 -10.22
N LEU A 11 -14.03 -2.36 -10.16
CA LEU A 11 -14.38 -3.65 -10.73
C LEU A 11 -15.14 -4.53 -9.75
N TYR A 12 -15.03 -4.33 -8.44
CA TYR A 12 -15.64 -5.22 -7.44
C TYR A 12 -17.17 -5.33 -7.56
N PRO A 13 -17.94 -4.23 -7.77
CA PRO A 13 -19.38 -4.36 -8.00
C PRO A 13 -19.71 -5.15 -9.27
N ILE A 14 -18.88 -5.04 -10.32
CA ILE A 14 -19.06 -5.77 -11.57
C ILE A 14 -18.78 -7.26 -11.34
N ILE A 15 -17.66 -7.59 -10.69
CA ILE A 15 -17.29 -8.96 -10.34
C ILE A 15 -18.38 -9.61 -9.50
N ARG A 16 -18.83 -8.96 -8.42
CA ARG A 16 -19.90 -9.46 -7.53
C ARG A 16 -21.16 -9.82 -8.30
N ARG A 17 -21.62 -8.93 -9.19
CA ARG A 17 -22.80 -9.14 -10.04
C ARG A 17 -22.65 -10.37 -10.92
N GLN A 18 -21.47 -10.58 -11.50
CA GLN A 18 -21.21 -11.76 -12.34
C GLN A 18 -21.14 -13.05 -11.53
N LEU A 19 -20.57 -13.02 -10.33
CA LEU A 19 -20.54 -14.18 -9.42
C LEU A 19 -21.97 -14.59 -9.03
N ARG A 20 -22.82 -13.63 -8.64
CA ARG A 20 -24.23 -13.90 -8.31
C ARG A 20 -25.01 -14.48 -9.49
N ARG A 21 -24.79 -13.97 -10.71
CA ARG A 21 -25.48 -14.46 -11.92
C ARG A 21 -25.02 -15.85 -12.37
N SER A 22 -23.74 -16.16 -12.19
CA SER A 22 -23.14 -17.41 -12.69
C SER A 22 -23.10 -18.53 -11.65
N GLY A 23 -23.20 -18.21 -10.36
CA GLY A 23 -22.94 -19.16 -9.28
C GLY A 23 -21.47 -19.57 -9.15
N ALA A 24 -20.57 -18.94 -9.89
CA ALA A 24 -19.13 -19.25 -9.87
C ALA A 24 -18.43 -18.63 -8.64
N GLY A 25 -17.29 -19.22 -8.27
CA GLY A 25 -16.36 -18.63 -7.31
C GLY A 25 -15.34 -17.70 -7.98
N VAL A 26 -14.63 -16.90 -7.16
CA VAL A 26 -13.51 -16.07 -7.61
C VAL A 26 -12.27 -16.34 -6.77
N HIS A 27 -11.12 -16.32 -7.44
CA HIS A 27 -9.81 -16.28 -6.77
C HIS A 27 -9.19 -14.90 -7.03
N VAL A 28 -8.99 -14.11 -5.97
CA VAL A 28 -8.44 -12.75 -6.02
C VAL A 28 -7.08 -12.74 -5.35
N LYS A 29 -6.06 -12.25 -6.05
CA LYS A 29 -4.69 -12.17 -5.54
C LYS A 29 -4.37 -10.76 -5.05
N THR A 30 -4.07 -10.64 -3.76
CA THR A 30 -3.48 -9.46 -3.12
C THR A 30 -2.07 -9.81 -2.64
N ALA A 31 -1.19 -8.81 -2.51
CA ALA A 31 0.14 -8.98 -1.92
C ALA A 31 0.72 -7.62 -1.56
N GLY A 32 1.09 -6.83 -2.58
CA GLY A 32 1.78 -5.56 -2.37
C GLY A 32 0.98 -4.51 -1.60
N THR A 33 -0.35 -4.57 -1.58
CA THR A 33 -1.17 -3.65 -0.76
C THR A 33 -1.15 -3.97 0.73
N THR A 34 -0.92 -5.23 1.13
CA THR A 34 -0.66 -5.56 2.55
C THR A 34 0.61 -4.86 3.01
N TRP A 35 1.68 -4.94 2.20
CA TRP A 35 2.93 -4.22 2.42
C TRP A 35 2.73 -2.70 2.53
N LEU A 36 1.87 -2.11 1.70
CA LEU A 36 1.55 -0.68 1.78
C LEU A 36 0.86 -0.31 3.11
N GLU A 37 -0.01 -1.18 3.63
CA GLU A 37 -0.65 -0.94 4.93
C GLU A 37 0.30 -1.19 6.11
N GLU A 38 1.28 -2.09 5.99
CA GLU A 38 2.37 -2.24 6.97
C GLU A 38 3.20 -0.95 7.08
N MET A 39 3.57 -0.37 5.93
CA MET A 39 4.25 0.93 5.85
C MET A 39 3.42 2.06 6.45
N ALA A 40 2.12 2.12 6.14
CA ALA A 40 1.22 3.11 6.72
C ALA A 40 1.07 2.91 8.24
N GLY A 41 1.03 1.66 8.71
CA GLY A 41 0.96 1.32 10.13
C GLY A 41 2.20 1.74 10.90
N LEU A 42 3.40 1.52 10.34
CA LEU A 42 4.66 2.03 10.89
C LEU A 42 4.67 3.55 10.95
N ALA A 43 4.22 4.22 9.90
CA ALA A 43 4.14 5.68 9.90
C ALA A 43 3.20 6.20 11.00
N LEU A 44 1.99 5.63 11.13
CA LEU A 44 1.01 6.01 12.15
C LEU A 44 1.44 5.67 13.57
N ALA A 45 2.30 4.67 13.76
CA ALA A 45 2.89 4.36 15.07
C ALA A 45 3.83 5.47 15.57
N GLY A 46 4.35 6.32 14.67
CA GLY A 46 5.19 7.46 15.04
C GLY A 46 6.59 7.04 15.51
N GLY A 47 7.28 7.95 16.21
CA GLY A 47 8.57 7.67 16.84
C GLY A 47 9.61 7.07 15.89
N ASP A 48 10.29 6.01 16.33
CA ASP A 48 11.28 5.29 15.52
C ASP A 48 10.67 4.56 14.31
N ALA A 49 9.43 4.09 14.40
CA ALA A 49 8.75 3.43 13.29
C ALA A 49 8.48 4.38 12.13
N LEU A 50 8.07 5.63 12.42
CA LEU A 50 7.95 6.67 11.40
C LEU A 50 9.31 7.01 10.79
N ARG A 51 10.35 7.18 11.62
CA ARG A 51 11.71 7.43 11.12
C ARG A 51 12.17 6.31 10.19
N LEU A 52 11.89 5.05 10.53
CA LEU A 52 12.19 3.90 9.68
C LEU A 52 11.45 3.96 8.35
N ALA A 53 10.14 4.22 8.35
CA ALA A 53 9.34 4.38 7.13
C ALA A 53 9.86 5.51 6.22
N GLN A 54 10.23 6.66 6.80
CA GLN A 54 10.80 7.80 6.07
C GLN A 54 12.18 7.49 5.49
N ARG A 55 13.05 6.80 6.23
CA ARG A 55 14.37 6.36 5.73
C ARG A 55 14.23 5.38 4.57
N MET A 56 13.35 4.39 4.70
CA MET A 56 13.04 3.44 3.63
C MET A 56 12.54 4.16 2.38
N TYR A 57 11.62 5.12 2.52
CA TYR A 57 11.18 5.94 1.38
C TYR A 57 12.34 6.68 0.71
N GLY A 58 13.24 7.30 1.49
CA GLY A 58 14.40 7.99 0.94
C GLY A 58 15.31 7.08 0.11
N GLN A 59 15.51 5.83 0.54
CA GLN A 59 16.25 4.83 -0.22
C GLN A 59 15.51 4.37 -1.48
N MET A 60 14.18 4.18 -1.40
CA MET A 60 13.36 3.86 -2.57
C MET A 60 13.42 4.97 -3.61
N TYR A 61 13.35 6.24 -3.18
CA TYR A 61 13.45 7.41 -4.05
C TYR A 61 14.76 7.44 -4.83
N GLN A 62 15.89 7.20 -4.14
CA GLN A 62 17.21 7.17 -4.76
C GLN A 62 17.39 6.00 -5.76
N ARG A 63 16.68 4.89 -5.53
CA ARG A 63 16.76 3.66 -6.33
C ARG A 63 15.57 3.45 -7.26
N LEU A 64 14.82 4.50 -7.57
CA LEU A 64 13.58 4.41 -8.33
C LEU A 64 13.75 3.63 -9.64
N ASP A 65 14.79 3.91 -10.45
CA ASP A 65 15.01 3.20 -11.72
C ASP A 65 15.20 1.70 -11.52
N GLU A 66 16.05 1.30 -10.57
CA GLU A 66 16.32 -0.09 -10.23
C GLU A 66 15.04 -0.81 -9.79
N LEU A 67 14.28 -0.19 -8.87
CA LEU A 67 13.09 -0.79 -8.27
C LEU A 67 11.90 -0.83 -9.24
N ALA A 68 11.80 0.14 -10.15
CA ALA A 68 10.73 0.24 -11.12
C ALA A 68 10.93 -0.68 -12.34
N GLN A 69 12.18 -0.97 -12.73
CA GLN A 69 12.50 -1.68 -13.97
C GLN A 69 11.75 -3.02 -14.13
N PRO A 70 11.62 -3.90 -13.11
CA PRO A 70 10.89 -5.17 -13.23
C PRO A 70 9.38 -4.99 -13.43
N TYR A 71 8.85 -3.80 -13.13
CA TYR A 71 7.43 -3.48 -13.14
C TYR A 71 7.06 -2.45 -14.21
N ALA A 72 7.99 -2.05 -15.08
CA ALA A 72 7.83 -0.94 -16.02
C ALA A 72 6.61 -1.03 -16.94
N THR A 73 6.06 -2.23 -17.17
CA THR A 73 4.86 -2.46 -17.98
C THR A 73 3.54 -2.27 -17.22
N VAL A 74 3.58 -2.14 -15.90
CA VAL A 74 2.38 -2.13 -15.03
C VAL A 74 2.35 -0.97 -14.02
N ILE A 75 3.39 -0.13 -13.97
CA ILE A 75 3.42 1.09 -13.15
C ILE A 75 3.67 2.33 -14.00
N GLU A 76 3.29 3.49 -13.49
CA GLU A 76 3.48 4.78 -14.16
C GLU A 76 3.82 5.83 -13.11
N ILE A 77 5.11 5.98 -12.83
CA ILE A 77 5.62 6.91 -11.81
C ILE A 77 6.18 8.17 -12.50
N ASP A 78 5.56 9.31 -12.27
CA ASP A 78 6.11 10.61 -12.62
C ASP A 78 7.00 11.12 -11.47
N ARG A 79 8.32 11.11 -11.70
CA ARG A 79 9.35 11.61 -10.77
C ARG A 79 9.08 13.02 -10.25
N ARG A 80 8.50 13.88 -11.08
CA ARG A 80 8.22 15.28 -10.72
C ARG A 80 7.07 15.40 -9.73
N ARG A 81 6.28 14.33 -9.58
CA ARG A 81 5.16 14.23 -8.64
C ARG A 81 5.52 13.45 -7.38
N LEU A 82 6.76 12.98 -7.25
CA LEU A 82 7.25 12.38 -6.01
C LEU A 82 7.71 13.47 -5.03
N PRO A 83 7.23 13.46 -3.77
CA PRO A 83 7.73 14.36 -2.75
C PRO A 83 9.22 14.07 -2.49
N ALA A 84 10.02 15.11 -2.24
CA ALA A 84 11.46 14.90 -1.99
C ALA A 84 11.66 14.16 -0.65
N PRO A 85 12.70 13.31 -0.48
CA PRO A 85 12.96 12.65 0.79
C PRO A 85 13.07 13.59 2.00
N ARG A 86 13.58 14.82 1.79
CA ARG A 86 13.64 15.86 2.82
C ARG A 86 12.25 16.34 3.25
N GLU A 87 11.32 16.46 2.30
CA GLU A 87 9.93 16.83 2.56
C GLU A 87 9.26 15.70 3.36
N VAL A 88 9.35 14.46 2.88
CA VAL A 88 8.77 13.28 3.56
C VAL A 88 9.37 13.06 4.95
N GLY A 89 10.66 13.35 5.15
CA GLY A 89 11.31 13.31 6.46
C GLY A 89 10.78 14.33 7.47
N SER A 90 10.04 15.34 7.01
CA SER A 90 9.37 16.33 7.88
C SER A 90 7.91 16.00 8.17
N TRP A 91 7.33 15.04 7.46
CA TRP A 91 5.94 14.65 7.62
C TRP A 91 5.68 13.98 8.96
N THR A 92 4.49 14.22 9.50
CA THR A 92 3.88 13.41 10.53
C THR A 92 3.50 12.03 9.98
N GLY A 93 3.27 11.07 10.88
CA GLY A 93 2.75 9.75 10.50
C GLY A 93 1.43 9.80 9.75
N VAL A 94 0.57 10.76 10.12
CA VAL A 94 -0.73 10.98 9.46
C VAL A 94 -0.55 11.46 8.03
N GLU A 95 0.35 12.39 7.77
CA GLU A 95 0.63 12.89 6.41
C GLU A 95 1.24 11.80 5.52
N PHE A 96 2.19 11.03 6.05
CA PHE A 96 2.78 9.89 5.33
C PHE A 96 1.71 8.85 4.97
N ALA A 97 0.88 8.45 5.94
CA ALA A 97 -0.18 7.48 5.69
C ALA A 97 -1.25 8.01 4.72
N ALA A 98 -1.63 9.29 4.83
CA ALA A 98 -2.59 9.91 3.92
C ALA A 98 -2.07 9.98 2.47
N ALA A 99 -0.78 10.24 2.28
CA ALA A 99 -0.16 10.19 0.96
C ALA A 99 -0.07 8.76 0.39
N LEU A 100 0.08 7.76 1.26
CA LEU A 100 0.29 6.36 0.89
C LEU A 100 -1.00 5.59 0.59
N ARG A 101 -2.02 5.74 1.44
CA ARG A 101 -3.21 4.88 1.45
C ARG A 101 -4.14 5.21 0.28
N HIS A 102 -4.75 4.18 -0.31
CA HIS A 102 -5.63 4.36 -1.47
C HIS A 102 -6.97 5.00 -1.05
N ASP A 103 -7.03 6.33 -1.09
CA ASP A 103 -8.28 7.09 -1.00
C ASP A 103 -8.25 8.26 -2.00
N PRO A 104 -8.92 8.15 -3.16
CA PRO A 104 -8.97 9.22 -4.16
C PRO A 104 -9.59 10.53 -3.67
N ARG A 105 -10.28 10.54 -2.51
CA ARG A 105 -10.89 11.73 -1.92
C ARG A 105 -9.96 12.44 -0.93
N GLU A 106 -8.87 11.80 -0.52
CA GLU A 106 -7.85 12.41 0.32
C GLU A 106 -6.96 13.31 -0.54
N ALA A 107 -6.94 14.61 -0.26
CA ALA A 107 -6.18 15.59 -1.06
C ALA A 107 -4.67 15.32 -1.06
N ARG A 108 -4.15 14.70 0.00
CA ARG A 108 -2.73 14.32 0.12
C ARG A 108 -2.39 13.04 -0.62
N PHE A 109 -3.39 12.23 -1.01
CA PHE A 109 -3.15 10.95 -1.66
C PHE A 109 -2.32 11.15 -2.92
N ASN A 110 -1.21 10.43 -3.00
CA ASN A 110 -0.28 10.53 -4.12
C ASN A 110 -0.07 9.14 -4.75
N PRO A 111 -0.65 8.88 -5.94
CA PRO A 111 -0.53 7.58 -6.60
C PRO A 111 0.92 7.25 -6.99
N HIS A 112 1.76 8.26 -7.29
CA HIS A 112 3.17 8.09 -7.63
C HIS A 112 3.97 7.64 -6.42
N PHE A 113 3.73 8.29 -5.27
CA PHE A 113 4.29 7.89 -3.98
C PHE A 113 3.88 6.46 -3.63
N ARG A 114 2.58 6.13 -3.72
CA ARG A 114 2.07 4.78 -3.46
C ARG A 114 2.73 3.74 -4.36
N GLN A 115 2.86 3.99 -5.66
CA GLN A 115 3.48 3.06 -6.60
C GLN A 115 4.96 2.84 -6.30
N LEU A 116 5.72 3.89 -5.97
CA LEU A 116 7.12 3.75 -5.57
C LEU A 116 7.25 2.88 -4.32
N VAL A 117 6.47 3.16 -3.27
CA VAL A 117 6.50 2.33 -2.06
C VAL A 117 6.06 0.89 -2.39
N HIS A 118 5.08 0.70 -3.26
CA HIS A 118 4.57 -0.62 -3.64
C HIS A 118 5.65 -1.51 -4.27
N VAL A 119 6.50 -0.96 -5.15
CA VAL A 119 7.61 -1.71 -5.76
C VAL A 119 8.90 -1.67 -4.92
N GLY A 120 8.92 -0.86 -3.86
CA GLY A 120 10.05 -0.68 -2.96
C GLY A 120 10.22 -1.74 -1.88
N PHE A 121 9.42 -2.82 -1.86
CA PHE A 121 9.47 -3.86 -0.81
C PHE A 121 10.86 -4.51 -0.65
N ARG A 122 11.70 -4.50 -1.70
CA ARG A 122 13.10 -4.95 -1.61
C ARG A 122 13.89 -4.15 -0.57
N VAL A 123 13.64 -2.85 -0.46
CA VAL A 123 14.28 -2.00 0.54
C VAL A 123 13.93 -2.49 1.95
N ALA A 124 12.68 -2.84 2.21
CA ALA A 124 12.25 -3.37 3.51
C ALA A 124 13.00 -4.66 3.88
N ALA A 125 13.17 -5.56 2.90
CA ALA A 125 13.92 -6.80 3.09
C ALA A 125 15.39 -6.54 3.47
N GLU A 126 16.00 -5.48 2.94
CA GLU A 126 17.39 -5.09 3.25
C GLU A 126 17.54 -4.51 4.66
N HIS A 127 16.48 -3.92 5.25
CA HIS A 127 16.45 -3.54 6.68
C HIS A 127 16.30 -4.74 7.62
N GLY A 128 15.93 -5.90 7.10
CA GLY A 128 15.96 -7.19 7.79
C GLY A 128 15.37 -7.15 9.20
N GLY A 129 16.21 -7.43 10.20
CA GLY A 129 15.81 -7.51 11.60
C GLY A 129 15.18 -6.23 12.16
N GLU A 130 15.65 -5.05 11.75
CA GLU A 130 15.07 -3.78 12.21
C GLU A 130 13.61 -3.65 11.77
N PHE A 131 13.33 -3.94 10.50
CA PHE A 131 11.98 -3.92 9.95
C PHE A 131 11.07 -4.96 10.61
N LEU A 132 11.55 -6.21 10.75
CA LEU A 132 10.78 -7.28 11.38
C LEU A 132 10.46 -6.98 12.85
N SER A 133 11.41 -6.43 13.61
CA SER A 133 11.17 -6.01 14.99
C SER A 133 10.15 -4.88 15.05
N ALA A 134 10.23 -3.89 14.16
CA ALA A 134 9.25 -2.81 14.10
C ALA A 134 7.83 -3.33 13.80
N LEU A 135 7.69 -4.31 12.90
CA LEU A 135 6.39 -4.96 12.63
C LEU A 135 5.84 -5.66 13.89
N GLN A 136 6.68 -6.37 14.64
CA GLN A 136 6.27 -7.05 15.87
C GLN A 136 5.86 -6.07 16.96
N THR A 137 6.66 -5.02 17.19
CA THR A 137 6.39 -3.99 18.19
C THR A 137 5.10 -3.23 17.91
N HIS A 138 4.80 -2.94 16.64
CA HIS A 138 3.64 -2.14 16.24
C HIS A 138 2.50 -2.98 15.63
N ARG A 139 2.46 -4.30 15.94
CA ARG A 139 1.55 -5.27 15.35
C ARG A 139 0.07 -4.93 15.50
N GLU A 140 -0.33 -4.26 16.57
CA GLU A 140 -1.73 -3.90 16.80
C GLU A 140 -2.19 -2.85 15.78
N ARG A 141 -1.47 -1.72 15.72
CA ARG A 141 -1.72 -0.66 14.74
C ARG A 141 -1.62 -1.16 13.30
N ILE A 142 -0.61 -1.95 12.99
CA ILE A 142 -0.44 -2.53 11.64
C ILE A 142 -1.57 -3.51 11.33
N GLY A 143 -1.91 -4.38 12.28
CA GLY A 143 -2.97 -5.37 12.14
C GLY A 143 -4.34 -4.75 11.88
N GLU A 144 -4.66 -3.62 12.50
CA GLU A 144 -5.88 -2.85 12.21
C GLU A 144 -5.94 -2.44 10.73
N LEU A 145 -4.87 -1.84 10.20
CA LEU A 145 -4.83 -1.37 8.80
C LEU A 145 -4.82 -2.52 7.79
N VAL A 146 -4.08 -3.58 8.07
CA VAL A 146 -4.06 -4.79 7.22
C VAL A 146 -5.44 -5.45 7.21
N THR A 147 -6.11 -5.53 8.37
CA THR A 147 -7.46 -6.08 8.48
C THR A 147 -8.46 -5.22 7.71
N GLU A 148 -8.42 -3.89 7.87
CA GLU A 148 -9.26 -2.97 7.11
C GLU A 148 -9.06 -3.16 5.60
N ASN A 149 -7.81 -3.29 5.14
CA ASN A 149 -7.52 -3.52 3.74
C ASN A 149 -8.08 -4.85 3.25
N LEU A 150 -7.79 -5.97 3.92
CA LEU A 150 -8.24 -7.29 3.45
C LEU A 150 -9.76 -7.46 3.58
N TYR A 151 -10.33 -7.06 4.70
CA TYR A 151 -11.74 -7.30 5.00
C TYR A 151 -12.63 -6.19 4.41
N ALA A 152 -12.53 -4.97 4.92
CA ALA A 152 -13.47 -3.90 4.58
C ALA A 152 -13.28 -3.37 3.15
N LYS A 153 -12.04 -3.26 2.66
CA LYS A 153 -11.80 -2.75 1.29
C LYS A 153 -11.96 -3.81 0.21
N HIS A 154 -11.73 -5.08 0.51
CA HIS A 154 -11.69 -6.15 -0.51
C HIS A 154 -12.82 -7.17 -0.35
N LEU A 155 -12.87 -7.91 0.76
CA LEU A 155 -13.86 -8.98 0.93
C LEU A 155 -15.29 -8.45 0.99
N GLU A 156 -15.54 -7.38 1.75
CA GLU A 156 -16.88 -6.81 1.88
C GLU A 156 -17.47 -6.36 0.53
N PRO A 157 -16.80 -5.52 -0.29
CA PRO A 157 -17.36 -5.09 -1.57
C PRO A 157 -17.55 -6.23 -2.57
N LEU A 158 -16.70 -7.26 -2.52
CA LEU A 158 -16.77 -8.42 -3.40
C LEU A 158 -17.91 -9.39 -3.03
N PHE A 159 -18.21 -9.55 -1.75
CA PHE A 159 -19.10 -10.64 -1.29
C PHE A 159 -20.28 -10.18 -0.45
N LEU A 160 -20.12 -9.16 0.39
CA LEU A 160 -21.07 -8.80 1.46
C LEU A 160 -21.86 -7.53 1.18
N ALA A 161 -21.38 -6.67 0.30
CA ALA A 161 -22.07 -5.42 -0.03
C ALA A 161 -23.44 -5.66 -0.68
N ALA A 162 -24.41 -4.85 -0.28
CA ALA A 162 -25.71 -4.72 -0.93
C ALA A 162 -25.55 -4.18 -2.35
N ASP A 163 -26.55 -4.41 -3.19
CA ASP A 163 -26.60 -3.88 -4.56
C ASP A 163 -26.98 -2.40 -4.61
#